data_AF-A0A962QSE0-F1
#
_entry.id   AF-A0A962QSE0-F1
#
_cell.length_a   1.000
_cell.length_b   1.000
_cell.length_c   1.000
_cell.angle_alpha   90.00
_cell.angle_beta   90.00
_cell.angle_gamma   90.00
#
_symmetry.space_group_name_H-M   'P 1'
#
loop_
_entity.id
_entity.type
_entity.pdbx_description
1 polymer ?
#
loop_
_entity_poly.entity_id
_entity_poly.type
_entity_poly.pdbx_seq_one_letter_code
_entity_poly.pdbx_strand_id
1 'polypeptide(L)'
;MRHLTVLLLLAGLLASAAVPAADPVRIFVLHSYHQDYPWTARQHRGFVEALESTFDGETVIETEHLDTKRRAYEPEYADAFQEYLKFKYAGFSPDVVYVSDDNALMFALNHLEKVFPKTPVFFSGVNDVTAVQRISGRPVTGVFEKKEIAPNLALLTGLGRGTQRIIVLGDNSTTYQAIEREVREELQRLPEIEATFIADEHIDTILLQLQGLPDADLFLTTLGGVKNSLDQTLPLRETLKRIVGDGARVIISMEDVYLVDGVLGGYVTSGIRQGEAAAGLLAHFLNTGE
;
A
#
# COMPACT_ATOMS: atom_id res chain seq x y z
N MET A 1 -54.08 23.27 63.86
CA MET A 1 -53.41 24.24 62.95
C MET A 1 -51.95 23.82 62.89
N ARG A 2 -51.50 23.12 61.82
CA ARG A 2 -50.76 23.70 60.67
C ARG A 2 -49.37 24.20 61.16
N HIS A 3 -48.19 23.67 60.81
CA HIS A 3 -47.63 23.13 59.57
C HIS A 3 -46.35 22.30 59.91
N LEU A 4 -46.21 21.03 59.52
CA LEU A 4 -45.46 20.52 58.35
C LEU A 4 -44.16 21.28 58.02
N THR A 5 -43.05 20.92 58.69
CA THR A 5 -41.70 21.35 58.30
C THR A 5 -41.23 20.49 57.13
N VAL A 6 -41.18 21.11 55.95
CA VAL A 6 -40.81 20.51 54.67
C VAL A 6 -39.31 20.21 54.66
N LEU A 7 -38.97 18.93 54.49
CA LEU A 7 -37.66 18.44 54.12
C LEU A 7 -37.41 18.88 52.65
N LEU A 8 -36.76 20.02 52.44
CA LEU A 8 -36.27 20.42 51.12
C LEU A 8 -35.01 19.61 50.82
N LEU A 9 -35.21 18.42 50.26
CA LEU A 9 -34.22 17.69 49.49
C LEU A 9 -33.74 18.61 48.37
N LEU A 10 -32.54 19.17 48.54
CA LEU A 10 -31.80 19.83 47.49
C LEU A 10 -31.29 18.74 46.53
N ALA A 11 -32.19 18.15 45.75
CA ALA A 11 -31.86 17.38 44.57
C ALA A 11 -31.40 18.39 43.50
N GLY A 12 -30.19 18.92 43.69
CA GLY A 12 -29.48 19.68 42.68
C GLY A 12 -29.30 18.77 41.47
N LEU A 13 -30.10 19.03 40.43
CA LEU A 13 -29.94 18.50 39.09
C LEU A 13 -28.47 18.67 38.66
N LEU A 14 -27.70 17.60 38.77
CA LEU A 14 -26.61 17.33 37.84
C LEU A 14 -27.24 16.95 36.49
N ALA A 15 -27.86 17.92 35.83
CA ALA A 15 -28.11 17.82 34.41
C ALA A 15 -26.75 18.01 33.73
N SER A 16 -25.96 16.94 33.67
CA SER A 16 -24.85 16.86 32.74
C SER A 16 -25.47 16.99 31.36
N ALA A 17 -25.39 18.17 30.75
CA ALA A 17 -25.75 18.33 29.35
C ALA A 17 -24.86 17.35 28.58
N ALA A 18 -25.44 16.25 28.10
CA ALA A 18 -24.76 15.37 27.19
C ALA A 18 -24.39 16.23 25.98
N VAL A 19 -23.09 16.49 25.82
CA VAL A 19 -22.59 17.09 24.59
C VAL A 19 -23.03 16.13 23.48
N PRO A 20 -23.78 16.58 22.46
CA PRO A 20 -24.13 15.69 21.36
C PRO A 20 -22.83 15.15 20.78
N ALA A 21 -22.69 13.83 20.75
CA ALA A 21 -21.57 13.19 20.08
C ALA A 21 -21.58 13.69 18.62
N ALA A 22 -20.42 14.14 18.14
CA ALA A 22 -20.29 14.51 16.74
C ALA A 22 -20.64 13.31 15.87
N ASP A 23 -21.26 13.54 14.71
CA ASP A 23 -21.54 12.46 13.76
C ASP A 23 -20.22 11.78 13.36
N PRO A 24 -20.19 10.44 13.24
CA PRO A 24 -18.97 9.74 12.87
C PRO A 24 -18.47 10.15 11.48
N VAL A 25 -17.16 10.33 11.35
CA VAL A 25 -16.50 10.60 10.07
C VAL A 25 -16.55 9.34 9.20
N ARG A 26 -17.13 9.46 8.01
CA ARG A 26 -17.32 8.35 7.07
C ARG A 26 -16.16 8.29 6.08
N ILE A 27 -15.42 7.19 6.10
CA ILE A 27 -14.23 7.00 5.27
C ILE A 27 -14.47 5.86 4.31
N PHE A 28 -14.33 6.14 3.02
CA PHE A 28 -14.29 5.11 1.99
C PHE A 28 -12.85 4.76 1.65
N VAL A 29 -12.47 3.50 1.83
CA VAL A 29 -11.14 2.99 1.55
C VAL A 29 -11.16 2.15 0.28
N LEU A 30 -10.27 2.45 -0.67
CA LEU A 30 -10.09 1.64 -1.87
C LEU A 30 -8.63 1.20 -2.02
N HIS A 31 -8.40 -0.11 -2.00
CA HIS A 31 -7.07 -0.68 -2.20
C HIS A 31 -6.87 -1.16 -3.63
N SER A 32 -5.66 -0.97 -4.16
CA SER A 32 -5.28 -1.47 -5.49
C SER A 32 -5.31 -2.99 -5.58
N TYR A 33 -4.96 -3.68 -4.49
CA TYR A 33 -4.82 -5.14 -4.44
C TYR A 33 -5.78 -5.75 -3.42
N HIS A 34 -5.88 -7.07 -3.38
CA HIS A 34 -6.78 -7.78 -2.47
C HIS A 34 -6.31 -7.72 -1.00
N GLN A 35 -7.25 -7.83 -0.07
CA GLN A 35 -6.99 -7.77 1.39
C GLN A 35 -5.93 -8.77 1.90
N ASP A 36 -5.85 -9.96 1.29
CA ASP A 36 -4.88 -10.99 1.70
C ASP A 36 -3.46 -10.71 1.21
N TYR A 37 -3.26 -9.68 0.37
CA TYR A 37 -1.94 -9.31 -0.11
C TYR A 37 -1.20 -8.60 1.03
N PRO A 38 -0.03 -9.10 1.49
CA PRO A 38 0.59 -8.60 2.71
C PRO A 38 0.87 -7.09 2.71
N TRP A 39 1.15 -6.50 1.55
CA TRP A 39 1.40 -5.06 1.40
C TRP A 39 0.15 -4.25 1.71
N THR A 40 -0.97 -4.60 1.07
CA THR A 40 -2.28 -3.99 1.29
C THR A 40 -2.72 -4.15 2.73
N ALA A 41 -2.58 -5.35 3.32
CA ALA A 41 -2.93 -5.60 4.71
C ALA A 41 -2.12 -4.72 5.68
N ARG A 42 -0.84 -4.44 5.38
CA ARG A 42 0.03 -3.58 6.19
C ARG A 42 -0.33 -2.11 6.05
N GLN A 43 -0.54 -1.63 4.82
CA GLN A 43 -1.00 -0.25 4.57
C GLN A 43 -2.35 0.03 5.22
N HIS A 44 -3.31 -0.89 5.07
CA HIS A 44 -4.62 -0.75 5.68
C HIS A 44 -4.52 -0.66 7.20
N ARG A 45 -3.79 -1.60 7.82
CA ARG A 45 -3.59 -1.63 9.27
C ARG A 45 -2.92 -0.36 9.78
N GLY A 46 -1.81 0.04 9.16
CA GLY A 46 -1.10 1.26 9.57
C GLY A 46 -1.97 2.51 9.45
N PHE A 47 -2.84 2.57 8.44
CA PHE A 47 -3.81 3.67 8.30
C PHE A 47 -4.86 3.65 9.41
N VAL A 48 -5.53 2.50 9.62
CA VAL A 48 -6.62 2.38 10.61
C VAL A 48 -6.10 2.60 12.04
N GLU A 49 -5.05 1.88 12.44
CA GLU A 49 -4.50 1.97 13.81
C GLU A 49 -3.98 3.39 14.11
N ALA A 50 -3.30 4.03 13.16
CA ALA A 50 -2.82 5.40 13.35
C ALA A 50 -3.98 6.39 13.46
N LEU A 51 -5.01 6.26 12.62
CA LEU A 51 -6.17 7.16 12.66
C LEU A 51 -6.92 7.02 13.98
N GLU A 52 -7.21 5.79 14.41
CA GLU A 52 -7.85 5.50 15.71
C GLU A 52 -7.04 6.07 16.89
N SER A 53 -5.72 6.14 16.77
CA SER A 53 -4.85 6.67 17.83
C SER A 53 -4.66 8.20 17.82
N THR A 54 -4.96 8.87 16.70
CA THR A 54 -4.65 10.30 16.49
C THR A 54 -5.86 11.19 16.29
N PHE A 55 -7.03 10.61 16.00
CA PHE A 55 -8.29 11.31 15.86
C PHE A 55 -9.25 10.93 16.98
N ASP A 56 -9.69 11.90 17.77
CA ASP A 56 -10.55 11.67 18.95
C ASP A 56 -12.03 11.40 18.58
N GLY A 57 -12.41 11.58 17.31
CA GLY A 57 -13.78 11.35 16.82
C GLY A 57 -14.05 9.92 16.40
N GLU A 58 -15.33 9.55 16.32
CA GLU A 58 -15.72 8.24 15.80
C GLU A 58 -15.53 8.19 14.27
N THR A 59 -15.09 7.04 13.75
CA THR A 59 -14.94 6.81 12.32
C THR A 59 -15.74 5.58 11.87
N VAL A 60 -16.35 5.66 10.69
CA VAL A 60 -16.98 4.52 10.00
C VAL A 60 -16.23 4.25 8.72
N ILE A 61 -15.59 3.08 8.61
CA ILE A 61 -14.72 2.72 7.49
C ILE A 61 -15.40 1.67 6.61
N GLU A 62 -15.59 2.00 5.34
CA GLU A 62 -16.08 1.10 4.29
C GLU A 62 -14.94 0.79 3.33
N THR A 63 -14.58 -0.48 3.17
CA THR A 63 -13.38 -0.88 2.40
C THR A 63 -13.71 -1.71 1.18
N GLU A 64 -13.07 -1.38 0.06
CA GLU A 64 -13.16 -2.07 -1.21
C GLU A 64 -11.77 -2.36 -1.80
N HIS A 65 -11.69 -3.36 -2.69
CA HIS A 65 -10.44 -3.81 -3.28
C HIS A 65 -10.61 -4.02 -4.78
N LEU A 66 -9.71 -3.45 -5.59
CA LEU A 66 -9.68 -3.65 -7.04
C LEU A 66 -9.06 -4.98 -7.46
N ASP A 67 -8.38 -5.69 -6.54
CA ASP A 67 -7.78 -7.01 -6.78
C ASP A 67 -6.84 -7.07 -8.01
N THR A 68 -6.08 -6.00 -8.26
CA THR A 68 -5.35 -5.84 -9.54
C THR A 68 -4.07 -6.68 -9.68
N LYS A 69 -3.72 -7.49 -8.67
CA LYS A 69 -2.69 -8.55 -8.79
C LYS A 69 -3.26 -9.87 -9.32
N ARG A 70 -4.58 -10.05 -9.25
CA ARG A 70 -5.27 -11.24 -9.79
C ARG A 70 -6.07 -10.91 -11.05
N ARG A 71 -6.42 -9.63 -11.26
CA ARG A 71 -7.14 -9.13 -12.42
C ARG A 71 -6.39 -7.96 -13.05
N ALA A 72 -6.28 -7.94 -14.37
CA ALA A 72 -5.69 -6.80 -15.06
C ALA A 72 -6.58 -5.57 -14.87
N TYR A 73 -5.94 -4.41 -14.66
CA TYR A 73 -6.66 -3.14 -14.54
C TYR A 73 -6.98 -2.60 -15.94
N GLU A 74 -8.09 -3.08 -16.50
CA GLU A 74 -8.59 -2.71 -17.83
C GLU A 74 -9.73 -1.67 -17.71
N PRO A 75 -9.93 -0.80 -18.73
CA PRO A 75 -11.01 0.20 -18.71
C PRO A 75 -12.39 -0.40 -18.43
N GLU A 76 -12.72 -1.54 -19.03
CA GLU A 76 -13.99 -2.24 -18.87
C GLU A 76 -14.18 -2.75 -17.42
N TYR A 77 -13.08 -3.21 -16.80
CA TYR A 77 -13.09 -3.61 -15.40
C TYR A 77 -13.35 -2.41 -14.48
N ALA A 78 -12.68 -1.29 -14.73
CA ALA A 78 -12.88 -0.07 -13.95
C ALA A 78 -14.32 0.49 -14.11
N ASP A 79 -14.86 0.49 -15.31
CA ASP A 79 -16.24 0.95 -15.54
C ASP A 79 -17.26 0.05 -14.84
N ALA A 80 -17.10 -1.28 -14.90
CA ALA A 80 -17.96 -2.22 -14.18
C ALA A 80 -17.86 -2.04 -12.65
N PHE A 81 -16.66 -1.83 -12.13
CA PHE A 81 -16.44 -1.58 -10.70
C PHE A 81 -17.08 -0.26 -10.26
N GLN A 82 -17.02 0.79 -11.08
CA GLN A 82 -17.70 2.06 -10.80
C GLN A 82 -19.21 1.87 -10.67
N GLU A 83 -19.84 1.11 -11.57
CA GLU A 83 -21.28 0.84 -11.50
C GLU A 83 -21.65 -0.02 -10.28
N TYR A 84 -20.80 -0.98 -9.91
CA TYR A 84 -20.93 -1.71 -8.65
C TYR A 84 -20.90 -0.77 -7.43
N LEU A 85 -19.94 0.16 -7.37
CA LEU A 85 -19.85 1.11 -6.26
C LEU A 85 -21.07 2.04 -6.19
N LYS A 86 -21.54 2.56 -7.33
CA LYS A 86 -22.77 3.38 -7.37
C LYS A 86 -23.98 2.63 -6.81
N PHE A 87 -24.11 1.35 -7.14
CA PHE A 87 -25.20 0.52 -6.65
C PHE A 87 -25.08 0.25 -5.15
N LYS A 88 -23.90 -0.23 -4.70
CA LYS A 88 -23.67 -0.60 -3.29
C LYS A 88 -23.77 0.60 -2.35
N TYR A 89 -23.20 1.73 -2.76
CA TYR A 89 -23.08 2.95 -1.94
C TYR A 89 -24.15 3.99 -2.28
N ALA A 90 -25.28 3.58 -2.83
CA ALA A 90 -26.42 4.46 -3.05
C ALA A 90 -26.91 5.04 -1.71
N GLY A 91 -26.88 6.37 -1.58
CA GLY A 91 -27.23 7.07 -0.33
C GLY A 91 -26.13 7.11 0.73
N PHE A 92 -24.94 6.58 0.41
CA PHE A 92 -23.74 6.76 1.22
C PHE A 92 -22.92 7.95 0.68
N SER A 93 -22.49 8.83 1.56
CA SER A 93 -21.62 9.96 1.21
C SER A 93 -20.45 9.96 2.19
N PRO A 94 -19.25 9.55 1.75
CA PRO A 94 -18.06 9.62 2.59
C PRO A 94 -17.61 11.08 2.73
N ASP A 95 -17.10 11.42 3.90
CA ASP A 95 -16.41 12.68 4.15
C ASP A 95 -15.03 12.66 3.51
N VAL A 96 -14.40 11.47 3.45
CA VAL A 96 -13.06 11.28 2.90
C VAL A 96 -12.95 9.95 2.15
N VAL A 97 -12.17 9.97 1.07
CA VAL A 97 -11.69 8.76 0.40
C VAL A 97 -10.22 8.54 0.73
N TYR A 98 -9.85 7.33 1.15
CA TYR A 98 -8.46 6.87 1.23
C TYR A 98 -8.20 5.82 0.16
N VAL A 99 -7.09 5.94 -0.57
CA VAL A 99 -6.69 4.98 -1.60
C VAL A 99 -5.24 4.49 -1.42
N SER A 100 -4.97 3.22 -1.72
CA SER A 100 -3.59 2.71 -1.71
C SER A 100 -3.10 2.33 -3.10
N ASP A 101 -1.87 2.75 -3.40
CA ASP A 101 -1.10 2.46 -4.61
C ASP A 101 -1.73 3.01 -5.90
N ASP A 102 -1.02 2.82 -7.02
CA ASP A 102 -1.26 3.54 -8.27
C ASP A 102 -2.65 3.26 -8.89
N ASN A 103 -3.13 2.00 -8.88
CA ASN A 103 -4.39 1.65 -9.54
C ASN A 103 -5.62 2.22 -8.82
N ALA A 104 -5.63 2.22 -7.49
CA ALA A 104 -6.72 2.81 -6.71
C ALA A 104 -6.72 4.34 -6.78
N LEU A 105 -5.55 4.99 -6.81
CA LEU A 105 -5.48 6.42 -7.08
C LEU A 105 -6.02 6.72 -8.49
N MET A 106 -5.56 6.01 -9.52
CA MET A 106 -6.05 6.20 -10.87
C MET A 106 -7.56 5.98 -10.99
N PHE A 107 -8.11 4.99 -10.29
CA PHE A 107 -9.54 4.77 -10.21
C PHE A 107 -10.26 5.93 -9.50
N ALA A 108 -9.71 6.42 -8.39
CA ALA A 108 -10.30 7.53 -7.65
C ALA A 108 -10.41 8.82 -8.48
N LEU A 109 -9.37 9.11 -9.26
CA LEU A 109 -9.29 10.28 -10.11
C LEU A 109 -10.26 10.20 -11.30
N ASN A 110 -10.42 9.03 -11.90
CA ASN A 110 -11.20 8.88 -13.14
C ASN A 110 -12.66 8.48 -12.91
N HIS A 111 -12.96 7.75 -11.84
CA HIS A 111 -14.24 7.07 -11.64
C HIS A 111 -14.94 7.51 -10.36
N LEU A 112 -14.22 7.72 -9.25
CA LEU A 112 -14.89 8.05 -7.98
C LEU A 112 -15.55 9.44 -7.97
N GLU A 113 -15.25 10.36 -8.90
CA GLU A 113 -15.97 11.65 -8.95
C GLU A 113 -17.46 11.44 -9.22
N LYS A 114 -17.77 10.40 -10.00
CA LYS A 114 -19.14 10.04 -10.38
C LYS A 114 -19.85 9.22 -9.30
N VAL A 115 -19.13 8.81 -8.26
CA VAL A 115 -19.65 8.00 -7.14
C VAL A 115 -19.75 8.86 -5.87
N PHE A 116 -18.66 9.56 -5.54
CA PHE A 116 -18.51 10.46 -4.39
C PHE A 116 -18.01 11.83 -4.87
N PRO A 117 -18.91 12.69 -5.38
CA PRO A 117 -18.53 13.99 -5.96
C PRO A 117 -17.87 14.90 -4.93
N LYS A 118 -16.78 15.58 -5.32
CA LYS A 118 -16.03 16.55 -4.50
C LYS A 118 -15.40 16.03 -3.20
N THR A 119 -15.48 14.73 -2.91
CA THR A 119 -14.92 14.16 -1.69
C THR A 119 -13.38 14.16 -1.76
N PRO A 120 -12.65 14.72 -0.78
CA PRO A 120 -11.19 14.75 -0.78
C PRO A 120 -10.59 13.34 -0.77
N VAL A 121 -9.47 13.18 -1.48
CA VAL A 121 -8.77 11.89 -1.62
C VAL A 121 -7.40 11.96 -0.94
N PHE A 122 -7.16 11.03 -0.02
CA PHE A 122 -5.87 10.79 0.61
C PHE A 122 -5.27 9.52 0.02
N PHE A 123 -3.97 9.50 -0.28
CA PHE A 123 -3.33 8.29 -0.82
C PHE A 123 -2.06 7.88 -0.07
N SER A 124 -1.67 6.62 -0.19
CA SER A 124 -0.34 6.11 0.19
C SER A 124 0.18 5.11 -0.83
N GLY A 125 1.48 4.83 -0.85
CA GLY A 125 2.05 3.76 -1.69
C GLY A 125 2.09 4.05 -3.20
N VAL A 126 1.90 5.30 -3.62
CA VAL A 126 1.89 5.67 -5.04
C VAL A 126 3.31 5.84 -5.55
N ASN A 127 3.66 5.20 -6.65
CA ASN A 127 4.99 5.28 -7.25
C ASN A 127 5.06 6.38 -8.34
N ASP A 128 3.96 6.61 -9.07
CA ASP A 128 3.91 7.62 -10.13
C ASP A 128 3.57 9.02 -9.58
N VAL A 129 4.60 9.82 -9.32
CA VAL A 129 4.47 11.22 -8.87
C VAL A 129 3.77 12.13 -9.87
N THR A 130 3.65 11.72 -11.14
CA THR A 130 2.98 12.51 -12.17
C THR A 130 1.47 12.29 -12.17
N ALA A 131 0.98 11.20 -11.57
CA ALA A 131 -0.45 10.87 -11.50
C ALA A 131 -1.26 12.01 -10.86
N VAL A 132 -0.71 12.68 -9.84
CA VAL A 132 -1.39 13.77 -9.13
C VAL A 132 -1.34 15.12 -9.86
N GLN A 133 -0.51 15.27 -10.89
CA GLN A 133 -0.40 16.52 -11.65
C GLN A 133 -1.58 16.72 -12.61
N ARG A 134 -2.39 15.67 -12.82
CA ARG A 134 -3.53 15.67 -13.77
C ARG A 134 -4.88 15.97 -13.11
N ILE A 135 -4.87 16.43 -11.85
CA ILE A 135 -6.06 16.53 -11.02
C ILE A 135 -6.78 17.86 -11.25
N SER A 136 -8.08 17.80 -11.52
CA SER A 136 -8.98 18.96 -11.44
C SER A 136 -10.28 18.54 -10.76
N GLY A 137 -10.79 19.35 -9.83
CA GLY A 137 -12.15 19.20 -9.27
C GLY A 137 -12.28 18.76 -7.82
N ARG A 138 -11.22 18.27 -7.15
CA ARG A 138 -11.23 17.94 -5.71
C ARG A 138 -9.83 18.03 -5.06
N PRO A 139 -9.74 18.19 -3.73
CA PRO A 139 -8.47 18.08 -3.01
C PRO A 139 -7.93 16.64 -3.07
N VAL A 140 -6.65 16.50 -3.41
CA VAL A 140 -5.94 15.22 -3.40
C VAL A 140 -4.55 15.41 -2.81
N THR A 141 -4.22 14.63 -1.79
CA THR A 141 -2.93 14.68 -1.10
C THR A 141 -2.55 13.29 -0.62
N GLY A 142 -1.30 13.06 -0.24
CA GLY A 142 -0.88 11.73 0.20
C GLY A 142 0.62 11.52 0.25
N VAL A 143 0.97 10.25 0.33
CA VAL A 143 2.33 9.76 0.55
C VAL A 143 2.79 8.97 -0.67
N PHE A 144 3.86 9.45 -1.31
CA PHE A 144 4.52 8.70 -2.38
C PHE A 144 5.41 7.61 -1.80
N GLU A 145 5.44 6.48 -2.49
CA GLU A 145 6.44 5.46 -2.30
C GLU A 145 7.69 5.78 -3.11
N LYS A 146 8.86 5.60 -2.49
CA LYS A 146 10.14 5.62 -3.17
C LYS A 146 10.86 4.30 -2.89
N LYS A 147 11.25 3.59 -3.94
CA LYS A 147 12.10 2.40 -3.81
C LYS A 147 13.56 2.83 -3.64
N GLU A 148 14.21 2.41 -2.57
CA GLU A 148 15.60 2.77 -2.29
C GLU A 148 16.58 1.88 -3.07
N ILE A 149 16.58 1.97 -4.40
CA ILE A 149 17.44 1.16 -5.29
C ILE A 149 18.92 1.45 -5.03
N ALA A 150 19.34 2.71 -5.14
CA ALA A 150 20.75 3.08 -5.02
C ALA A 150 21.36 2.72 -3.65
N PRO A 151 20.70 3.00 -2.50
CA PRO A 151 21.22 2.56 -1.20
C PRO A 151 21.36 1.04 -1.07
N ASN A 152 20.45 0.27 -1.66
CA ASN A 152 20.52 -1.20 -1.64
C ASN A 152 21.62 -1.77 -2.55
N LEU A 153 21.87 -1.15 -3.70
CA LEU A 153 23.03 -1.50 -4.55
C LEU A 153 24.35 -1.15 -3.85
N ALA A 154 24.42 0.00 -3.17
CA ALA A 154 25.59 0.36 -2.36
C ALA A 154 25.79 -0.56 -1.14
N LEU A 155 24.72 -1.07 -0.55
CA LEU A 155 24.80 -2.07 0.52
C LEU A 155 25.48 -3.36 0.02
N LEU A 156 25.17 -3.80 -1.20
CA LEU A 156 25.77 -4.97 -1.83
C LEU A 156 27.28 -4.79 -2.06
N THR A 157 27.70 -3.62 -2.56
CA THR A 157 29.14 -3.33 -2.76
C THR A 157 29.89 -3.21 -1.43
N GLY A 158 29.22 -2.72 -0.39
CA GLY A 158 29.75 -2.61 0.98
C GLY A 158 30.04 -3.95 1.68
N LEU A 159 29.59 -5.09 1.14
CA LEU A 159 29.88 -6.42 1.70
C LEU A 159 31.35 -6.84 1.54
N GLY A 160 32.16 -6.07 0.79
CA GLY A 160 33.61 -6.26 0.70
C GLY A 160 34.05 -7.42 -0.20
N ARG A 161 33.16 -7.91 -1.07
CA ARG A 161 33.38 -9.08 -1.93
C ARG A 161 33.81 -8.69 -3.36
N GLY A 162 34.86 -7.90 -3.56
CA GLY A 162 35.39 -7.60 -4.91
C GLY A 162 34.30 -7.24 -5.94
N THR A 163 34.35 -7.82 -7.15
CA THR A 163 33.25 -7.73 -8.13
C THR A 163 32.03 -8.51 -7.64
N GLN A 164 30.91 -7.83 -7.50
CA GLN A 164 29.67 -8.38 -6.96
C GLN A 164 28.77 -8.84 -8.11
N ARG A 165 28.47 -10.14 -8.17
CA ARG A 165 27.46 -10.65 -9.11
C ARG A 165 26.09 -10.63 -8.45
N ILE A 166 25.12 -10.04 -9.13
CA ILE A 166 23.72 -10.00 -8.66
C ILE A 166 22.75 -10.48 -9.73
N ILE A 167 21.63 -11.00 -9.28
CA ILE A 167 20.46 -11.29 -10.10
C ILE A 167 19.35 -10.34 -9.66
N VAL A 168 18.95 -9.44 -10.55
CA VAL A 168 17.79 -8.57 -10.39
C VAL A 168 16.56 -9.38 -10.81
N LEU A 169 15.69 -9.68 -9.85
CA LEU A 169 14.60 -10.63 -10.03
C LEU A 169 13.23 -9.95 -9.91
N GLY A 170 12.32 -10.19 -10.85
CA GLY A 170 10.95 -9.69 -10.78
C GLY A 170 9.91 -10.51 -11.55
N ASP A 171 8.66 -10.05 -11.51
CA ASP A 171 7.46 -10.72 -12.02
C ASP A 171 7.07 -10.36 -13.47
N ASN A 172 7.95 -9.67 -14.21
CA ASN A 172 7.72 -9.18 -15.57
C ASN A 172 6.53 -8.20 -15.74
N SER A 173 5.99 -7.65 -14.63
CA SER A 173 4.95 -6.62 -14.69
C SER A 173 5.47 -5.27 -15.20
N THR A 174 4.55 -4.35 -15.50
CA THR A 174 4.88 -2.95 -15.80
C THR A 174 5.65 -2.27 -14.65
N THR A 175 5.32 -2.61 -13.40
CA THR A 175 6.07 -2.16 -12.21
C THR A 175 7.51 -2.67 -12.24
N TYR A 176 7.73 -3.95 -12.58
CA TYR A 176 9.08 -4.48 -12.75
C TYR A 176 9.87 -3.73 -13.82
N GLN A 177 9.27 -3.47 -14.98
CA GLN A 177 9.94 -2.76 -16.08
C GLN A 177 10.36 -1.34 -15.72
N ALA A 178 9.59 -0.65 -14.86
CA ALA A 178 9.97 0.65 -14.32
C ALA A 178 11.18 0.53 -13.38
N ILE A 179 11.12 -0.40 -12.42
CA ILE A 179 12.22 -0.66 -11.47
C ILE A 179 13.49 -1.11 -12.21
N GLU A 180 13.39 -1.99 -13.20
CA GLU A 180 14.52 -2.45 -14.00
C GLU A 180 15.26 -1.28 -14.67
N ARG A 181 14.53 -0.31 -15.20
CA ARG A 181 15.11 0.88 -15.83
C ARG A 181 15.93 1.68 -14.83
N GLU A 182 15.36 1.94 -13.65
CA GLU A 182 16.05 2.67 -12.57
C GLU A 182 17.28 1.89 -12.08
N VAL A 183 17.17 0.57 -11.90
CA VAL A 183 18.32 -0.28 -11.54
C VAL A 183 19.42 -0.18 -12.60
N ARG A 184 19.07 -0.26 -13.88
CA ARG A 184 20.05 -0.14 -14.98
C ARG A 184 20.73 1.22 -15.01
N GLU A 185 20.00 2.29 -14.71
CA GLU A 185 20.56 3.65 -14.61
C GLU A 185 21.55 3.78 -13.45
N GLU A 186 21.21 3.25 -12.27
CA GLU A 186 22.10 3.25 -11.11
C GLU A 186 23.35 2.40 -11.32
N LEU A 187 23.22 1.25 -11.97
CA LEU A 187 24.34 0.35 -12.28
C LEU A 187 25.41 0.98 -13.20
N GLN A 188 25.06 2.01 -14.00
CA GLN A 188 26.06 2.75 -14.79
C GLN A 188 27.12 3.43 -13.91
N ARG A 189 26.79 3.68 -12.63
CA ARG A 189 27.69 4.31 -11.65
C ARG A 189 28.39 3.29 -10.75
N LEU A 190 28.12 2.00 -10.93
CA LEU A 190 28.62 0.89 -10.09
C LEU A 190 29.25 -0.21 -10.96
N PRO A 191 30.38 0.05 -11.65
CA PRO A 191 31.02 -0.91 -12.55
C PRO A 191 31.53 -2.18 -11.85
N GLU A 192 31.61 -2.18 -10.52
CA GLU A 192 31.92 -3.35 -9.70
C GLU A 192 30.76 -4.35 -9.57
N ILE A 193 29.55 -3.99 -10.01
CA ILE A 193 28.39 -4.89 -10.02
C ILE A 193 28.18 -5.47 -11.41
N GLU A 194 28.23 -6.79 -11.51
CA GLU A 194 27.79 -7.54 -12.68
C GLU A 194 26.34 -8.03 -12.45
N ALA A 195 25.38 -7.42 -13.14
CA ALA A 195 23.96 -7.71 -12.96
C ALA A 195 23.39 -8.57 -14.11
N THR A 196 22.72 -9.66 -13.74
CA THR A 196 21.84 -10.43 -14.62
C THR A 196 20.39 -10.10 -14.27
N PHE A 197 19.53 -9.96 -15.28
CA PHE A 197 18.11 -9.64 -15.08
C PHE A 197 17.28 -10.87 -15.40
N ILE A 198 16.44 -11.30 -14.44
CA ILE A 198 15.47 -12.37 -14.61
C ILE A 198 14.10 -11.79 -14.32
N ALA A 199 13.20 -11.93 -15.28
CA ALA A 199 11.80 -11.60 -15.10
C ALA A 199 10.93 -12.55 -15.90
N ASP A 200 9.99 -13.16 -15.19
CA ASP A 200 8.99 -14.04 -15.78
C ASP A 200 7.75 -14.02 -14.89
N GLU A 201 6.58 -14.27 -15.47
CA GLU A 201 5.34 -14.31 -14.71
C GLU A 201 5.11 -15.68 -14.05
N HIS A 202 5.83 -16.73 -14.43
CA HIS A 202 5.66 -18.10 -13.90
C HIS A 202 6.82 -18.51 -13.00
N ILE A 203 6.48 -19.01 -11.81
CA ILE A 203 7.47 -19.41 -10.80
C ILE A 203 8.42 -20.51 -11.30
N ASP A 204 7.92 -21.47 -12.08
CA ASP A 204 8.73 -22.60 -12.54
C ASP A 204 9.82 -22.14 -13.52
N THR A 205 9.51 -21.16 -14.38
CA THR A 205 10.49 -20.54 -15.28
C THR A 205 11.54 -19.76 -14.49
N ILE A 206 11.11 -18.95 -13.52
CA ILE A 206 12.02 -18.22 -12.62
C ILE A 206 13.01 -19.20 -11.96
N LEU A 207 12.51 -20.29 -11.37
CA LEU A 207 13.34 -21.26 -10.66
C LEU A 207 14.31 -21.99 -11.61
N LEU A 208 13.87 -22.35 -12.82
CA LEU A 208 14.74 -22.96 -13.83
C LEU A 208 15.87 -22.01 -14.25
N GLN A 209 15.58 -20.72 -14.47
CA GLN A 209 16.60 -19.73 -14.79
C GLN A 209 17.58 -19.50 -13.64
N LEU A 210 17.09 -19.45 -12.40
CA LEU A 210 17.93 -19.32 -11.21
C LEU A 210 18.87 -20.52 -10.99
N GLN A 211 18.47 -21.73 -11.38
CA GLN A 211 19.32 -22.93 -11.30
C GLN A 211 20.45 -22.93 -12.33
N GLY A 212 20.26 -22.27 -13.47
CA GLY A 212 21.23 -22.20 -14.57
C GLY A 212 22.34 -21.17 -14.39
N LEU A 213 22.30 -20.36 -13.32
CA LEU A 213 23.20 -19.23 -13.11
C LEU A 213 24.28 -19.52 -12.05
N PRO A 214 25.45 -18.87 -12.14
CA PRO A 214 26.51 -18.98 -11.14
C PRO A 214 26.07 -18.43 -9.78
N ASP A 215 26.86 -18.73 -8.73
CA ASP A 215 26.67 -18.13 -7.40
C ASP A 215 26.67 -16.58 -7.51
N ALA A 216 25.50 -16.01 -7.26
CA ALA A 216 25.18 -14.58 -7.31
C ALA A 216 24.11 -14.25 -6.24
N ASP A 217 24.18 -13.03 -5.71
CA ASP A 217 23.23 -12.54 -4.72
C ASP A 217 21.92 -12.11 -5.41
N LEU A 218 20.77 -12.24 -4.73
CA LEU A 218 19.48 -11.83 -5.28
C LEU A 218 19.14 -10.40 -4.88
N PHE A 219 18.69 -9.62 -5.85
CA PHE A 219 18.06 -8.32 -5.64
C PHE A 219 16.59 -8.43 -6.02
N LEU A 220 15.71 -8.55 -5.02
CA LEU A 220 14.29 -8.74 -5.22
C LEU A 220 13.60 -7.41 -5.54
N THR A 221 12.75 -7.41 -6.57
CA THR A 221 11.98 -6.22 -7.01
C THR A 221 10.49 -6.39 -6.72
N THR A 222 9.61 -6.51 -7.73
CA THR A 222 8.19 -6.89 -7.55
C THR A 222 8.01 -8.37 -7.87
N LEU A 223 7.34 -9.08 -6.96
CA LEU A 223 7.06 -10.52 -7.07
C LEU A 223 5.58 -10.85 -6.80
N GLY A 224 4.74 -9.82 -6.60
CA GLY A 224 3.33 -9.99 -6.27
C GLY A 224 2.46 -10.49 -7.42
N GLY A 225 2.97 -10.44 -8.66
CA GLY A 225 2.27 -10.93 -9.86
C GLY A 225 2.63 -12.35 -10.29
N VAL A 226 3.57 -13.03 -9.61
CA VAL A 226 4.04 -14.36 -10.02
C VAL A 226 2.93 -15.41 -9.91
N LYS A 227 2.84 -16.28 -10.91
CA LYS A 227 1.82 -17.31 -11.10
C LYS A 227 2.40 -18.72 -10.97
N ASN A 228 1.50 -19.67 -10.71
CA ASN A 228 1.78 -21.10 -10.81
C ASN A 228 1.54 -21.64 -12.22
N SER A 229 1.76 -22.94 -12.42
CA SER A 229 1.53 -23.64 -13.70
C SER A 229 0.07 -23.74 -14.14
N LEU A 230 -0.88 -23.29 -13.31
CA LEU A 230 -2.31 -23.18 -13.63
C LEU A 230 -2.73 -21.73 -13.91
N ASP A 231 -1.76 -20.82 -14.13
CA ASP A 231 -1.97 -19.38 -14.37
C ASP A 231 -2.65 -18.63 -13.21
N GLN A 232 -2.56 -19.17 -12.00
CA GLN A 232 -3.09 -18.52 -10.80
C GLN A 232 -1.97 -17.76 -10.08
N THR A 233 -2.21 -16.49 -9.75
CA THR A 233 -1.31 -15.69 -8.92
C THR A 233 -1.04 -16.40 -7.60
N LEU A 234 0.22 -16.66 -7.31
CA LEU A 234 0.66 -17.30 -6.08
C LEU A 234 0.59 -16.33 -4.90
N PRO A 235 0.29 -16.82 -3.69
CA PRO A 235 0.49 -16.05 -2.48
C PRO A 235 1.95 -15.61 -2.38
N LEU A 236 2.20 -14.32 -2.13
CA LEU A 236 3.55 -13.73 -2.07
C LEU A 236 4.50 -14.53 -1.16
N ARG A 237 4.02 -14.98 0.01
CA ARG A 237 4.81 -15.79 0.95
C ARG A 237 5.25 -17.12 0.35
N GLU A 238 4.41 -17.75 -0.47
CA GLU A 238 4.75 -18.99 -1.18
C GLU A 238 5.77 -18.71 -2.29
N THR A 239 5.58 -17.64 -3.06
CA THR A 239 6.54 -17.18 -4.07
C THR A 239 7.92 -16.97 -3.46
N LEU A 240 8.01 -16.21 -2.37
CA LEU A 240 9.27 -15.95 -1.65
C LEU A 240 9.89 -17.24 -1.12
N LYS A 241 9.10 -18.13 -0.50
CA LYS A 241 9.59 -19.42 0.02
C LYS A 241 10.25 -20.26 -1.09
N ARG A 242 9.64 -20.28 -2.28
CA ARG A 242 10.17 -21.02 -3.44
C ARG A 242 11.45 -20.38 -3.99
N ILE A 243 11.52 -19.05 -4.06
CA ILE A 243 12.69 -18.31 -4.57
C ILE A 243 13.88 -18.36 -3.62
N VAL A 244 13.65 -18.16 -2.31
CA VAL A 244 14.72 -18.20 -1.29
C VAL A 244 15.33 -19.59 -1.23
N GLY A 245 14.48 -20.64 -1.21
CA GLY A 245 14.92 -22.03 -1.14
C GLY A 245 15.87 -22.30 0.03
N ASP A 246 16.73 -23.31 -0.11
CA ASP A 246 17.75 -23.67 0.90
C ASP A 246 19.15 -23.09 0.57
N GLY A 247 19.22 -22.14 -0.36
CA GLY A 247 20.49 -21.63 -0.88
C GLY A 247 21.17 -20.62 0.03
N ALA A 248 22.51 -20.69 0.14
CA ALA A 248 23.33 -19.75 0.91
C ALA A 248 23.70 -18.49 0.09
N ARG A 249 22.69 -17.77 -0.43
CA ARG A 249 22.88 -16.52 -1.18
C ARG A 249 22.44 -15.32 -0.35
N VAL A 250 23.09 -14.16 -0.52
CA VAL A 250 22.56 -12.92 0.07
C VAL A 250 21.34 -12.51 -0.73
N ILE A 251 20.24 -12.18 -0.05
CA ILE A 251 19.00 -11.75 -0.68
C ILE A 251 18.64 -10.37 -0.12
N ILE A 252 18.68 -9.38 -1.00
CA ILE A 252 18.31 -7.99 -0.72
C ILE A 252 16.89 -7.73 -1.19
N SER A 253 16.12 -7.00 -0.39
CA SER A 253 14.76 -6.58 -0.72
C SER A 253 14.55 -5.09 -0.43
N MET A 254 13.59 -4.50 -1.15
CA MET A 254 13.23 -3.08 -1.01
C MET A 254 11.90 -2.86 -0.27
N GLU A 255 11.18 -3.93 0.06
CA GLU A 255 9.89 -3.88 0.73
C GLU A 255 9.89 -4.74 1.99
N ASP A 256 9.21 -4.26 3.04
CA ASP A 256 9.12 -4.97 4.31
C ASP A 256 8.37 -6.31 4.18
N VAL A 257 7.50 -6.47 3.19
CA VAL A 257 6.71 -7.70 2.97
C VAL A 257 7.57 -8.86 2.47
N TYR A 258 8.79 -8.59 2.04
CA TYR A 258 9.73 -9.61 1.57
C TYR A 258 10.70 -10.07 2.66
N LEU A 259 10.63 -9.47 3.85
CA LEU A 259 11.42 -9.88 5.01
C LEU A 259 10.88 -11.20 5.58
N VAL A 260 11.32 -12.30 4.98
CA VAL A 260 11.09 -13.68 5.42
C VAL A 260 12.42 -14.34 5.79
N ASP A 261 12.37 -15.49 6.45
CA ASP A 261 13.57 -16.25 6.79
C ASP A 261 14.44 -16.49 5.54
N GLY A 262 15.74 -16.18 5.63
CA GLY A 262 16.69 -16.26 4.53
C GLY A 262 16.85 -14.96 3.72
N VAL A 263 16.01 -13.95 3.94
CA VAL A 263 16.17 -12.61 3.33
C VAL A 263 16.91 -11.70 4.29
N LEU A 264 18.04 -11.14 3.86
CA LEU A 264 18.85 -10.21 4.66
C LEU A 264 18.11 -8.88 4.87
N GLY A 265 17.36 -8.46 3.86
CA GLY A 265 16.62 -7.19 3.84
C GLY A 265 17.40 -6.10 3.14
N GLY A 266 17.40 -4.89 3.69
CA GLY A 266 18.01 -3.72 3.07
C GLY A 266 17.37 -2.42 3.53
N TYR A 267 17.52 -1.38 2.70
CA TYR A 267 16.72 -0.17 2.83
C TYR A 267 15.30 -0.48 2.33
N VAL A 268 14.41 -0.73 3.28
CA VAL A 268 13.05 -1.23 3.02
C VAL A 268 11.98 -0.16 3.24
N THR A 269 11.10 -0.02 2.26
CA THR A 269 9.84 0.71 2.42
C THR A 269 8.90 -0.11 3.29
N SER A 270 8.23 0.55 4.24
CA SER A 270 7.26 -0.10 5.10
C SER A 270 5.82 0.24 4.72
N GLY A 271 5.02 -0.80 4.48
CA GLY A 271 3.60 -0.65 4.18
C GLY A 271 2.83 -0.04 5.37
N ILE A 272 3.20 -0.41 6.61
CA ILE A 272 2.60 0.18 7.82
C ILE A 272 2.86 1.68 7.84
N ARG A 273 4.13 2.11 7.68
CA ARG A 273 4.48 3.54 7.69
C ARG A 273 3.83 4.35 6.57
N GLN A 274 3.60 3.74 5.40
CA GLN A 274 2.84 4.37 4.31
C GLN A 274 1.41 4.69 4.77
N GLY A 275 0.73 3.72 5.40
CA GLY A 275 -0.61 3.92 5.97
C GLY A 275 -0.63 4.93 7.10
N GLU A 276 0.29 4.83 8.05
CA GLU A 276 0.41 5.75 9.20
C GLU A 276 0.60 7.20 8.75
N ALA A 277 1.46 7.43 7.75
CA ALA A 277 1.73 8.77 7.24
C ALA A 277 0.48 9.36 6.55
N ALA A 278 -0.27 8.56 5.79
CA ALA A 278 -1.53 9.02 5.19
C ALA A 278 -2.61 9.30 6.24
N ALA A 279 -2.70 8.47 7.29
CA ALA A 279 -3.59 8.71 8.42
C ALA A 279 -3.23 9.99 9.18
N GLY A 280 -1.94 10.30 9.35
CA GLY A 280 -1.50 11.55 9.96
C GLY A 280 -1.92 12.78 9.16
N LEU A 281 -1.83 12.73 7.82
CA LEU A 281 -2.34 13.78 6.95
C LEU A 281 -3.86 13.95 7.08
N LEU A 282 -4.59 12.83 7.14
CA LEU A 282 -6.03 12.85 7.31
C LEU A 282 -6.43 13.40 8.68
N ALA A 283 -5.82 12.93 9.76
CA ALA A 283 -6.10 13.41 11.12
C ALA A 283 -5.82 14.91 11.23
N HIS A 284 -4.77 15.42 10.59
CA HIS A 284 -4.52 16.86 10.50
C HIS A 284 -5.70 17.58 9.83
N PHE A 285 -6.08 17.15 8.64
CA PHE A 285 -7.20 17.72 7.88
C PHE A 285 -8.52 17.69 8.66
N LEU A 286 -8.84 16.60 9.37
CA LEU A 286 -10.06 16.49 10.18
C LEU A 286 -10.04 17.45 11.39
N ASN A 287 -8.87 17.75 11.93
CA ASN A 287 -8.72 18.62 13.09
C ASN A 287 -8.65 20.11 12.73
N THR A 288 -8.14 20.48 11.55
CA THR A 288 -7.90 21.87 11.14
C THR A 288 -8.85 22.36 10.04
N GLY A 289 -9.38 21.45 9.22
CA GLY A 289 -10.08 21.78 7.98
C GLY A 289 -9.16 22.25 6.84
N GLU A 290 -7.84 22.15 7.02
CA GLU A 290 -6.79 22.57 6.08
C GLU A 290 -5.93 21.38 5.60
#